data_AF-A3JST7-F1
#
_entry.id   AF-A3JST7-F1
#
_cell.length_a   1.000
_cell.length_b   1.000
_cell.length_c   1.000
_cell.angle_alpha   90.00
_cell.angle_beta   90.00
_cell.angle_gamma   90.00
#
_symmetry.space_group_name_H-M   'P 1'
#
loop_
_entity.id
_entity.type
_entity.pdbx_description
1 polymer ?
#
loop_
_entity_poly.entity_id
_entity_poly.type
_entity_poly.pdbx_seq_one_letter_code
_entity_poly.pdbx_strand_id
1 'polypeptide(L)'
;MFSKINRNLLLSTALVALPTLGFACESDEMKATESGFIFKVVAGSDKIAAYTDTSATEEAYTLELLQPYFVICEDSDHYKITDLQADTVDEAESGNVGYVSIDQVYSWTTREALSFSEIAFLEDRPEIVAWDDEGVLDKFMETGNAKLHAPAFKENLEATRMRERSTRPYPVLGSEEKLLRKKAKKRVYNVLLPAAITPAARIEMDDDDVAAVEKTLKSASILVVFDATASMGPFATETAKAIAGAVSSLEPEVRDNSEMGFLFYRDEGDAEKLVPVPKMPLSDAANALGKAAEFMSGGGDPAEPILDAIYYAANIYNWDQAGKRIIVAVLNDDAKANTIGTLDEEGRVPAGLDAVSISRDLFEKNIPVLAVQAGPNGGANLMPVLQTLADETGGEVLGWGAGLSPRDVSGSLVNLMTTAAGEAVAKGGNALEKMSFDLAGHASIPLEVLDGEMLERLRAAGVDFNIDPGNGGVLVRNGFVLENNDLLSPEIQIDKETLINLINLYSVLATVGVDEEAMLQSISEAIAAIAGEDYDPEEPIEAIIEKRLGIQFRSDLLNFDLNFLPAMVPAERLAYTKRIQEAANILTQYLEANQTEFDEQIAVWMPIDVLP
;
A
#
# COMPACT_ATOMS: atom_id res chain seq x y z
N MET A 1 -14.13 18.19 -78.02
CA MET A 1 -15.14 19.19 -77.61
C MET A 1 -16.12 18.45 -76.70
N PHE A 2 -16.12 18.82 -75.41
CA PHE A 2 -17.23 18.80 -74.43
C PHE A 2 -18.44 17.88 -74.71
N SER A 3 -19.05 17.17 -73.76
CA SER A 3 -19.17 17.39 -72.32
C SER A 3 -20.01 16.25 -71.69
N LYS A 4 -19.58 15.86 -70.49
CA LYS A 4 -20.33 15.46 -69.27
C LYS A 4 -21.87 15.37 -69.30
N ILE A 5 -22.38 14.37 -68.56
CA ILE A 5 -23.20 14.43 -67.31
C ILE A 5 -23.31 12.98 -66.76
N ASN A 6 -22.67 12.62 -65.63
CA ASN A 6 -23.13 12.64 -64.20
C ASN A 6 -24.31 11.67 -63.93
N ARG A 7 -24.39 10.88 -62.84
CA ARG A 7 -23.70 10.85 -61.53
C ARG A 7 -24.08 9.56 -60.78
N ASN A 8 -23.12 9.04 -60.00
CA ASN A 8 -23.22 8.35 -58.69
C ASN A 8 -24.18 7.16 -58.48
N LEU A 9 -23.60 5.96 -58.34
CA LEU A 9 -23.91 5.04 -57.24
C LEU A 9 -22.58 4.47 -56.72
N LEU A 10 -22.25 4.80 -55.47
CA LEU A 10 -21.03 4.38 -54.77
C LEU A 10 -21.11 2.89 -54.43
N LEU A 11 -20.12 2.12 -54.89
CA LEU A 11 -19.83 0.77 -54.41
C LEU A 11 -19.19 0.86 -53.02
N SER A 12 -19.88 0.33 -52.02
CA SER A 12 -19.26 -0.16 -50.79
C SER A 12 -18.71 -1.57 -51.08
N THR A 13 -17.41 -1.67 -51.33
CA THR A 13 -16.71 -2.97 -51.27
C THR A 13 -15.91 -2.96 -49.98
N ALA A 14 -16.33 -3.83 -49.06
CA ALA A 14 -15.68 -4.06 -47.79
C ALA A 14 -14.19 -4.34 -47.98
N LEU A 15 -13.35 -3.44 -47.45
CA LEU A 15 -11.95 -3.72 -47.20
C LEU A 15 -11.95 -4.69 -46.01
N VAL A 16 -11.73 -5.97 -46.29
CA VAL A 16 -11.40 -6.96 -45.27
C VAL A 16 -10.06 -6.51 -44.68
N ALA A 17 -10.10 -5.93 -43.48
CA ALA A 17 -8.90 -5.75 -42.67
C ALA A 17 -8.42 -7.15 -42.29
N LEU A 18 -7.33 -7.59 -42.93
CA LEU A 18 -6.55 -8.72 -42.45
C LEU A 18 -5.97 -8.32 -41.09
N PRO A 19 -6.11 -9.15 -40.04
CA PRO A 19 -5.36 -8.92 -38.81
C PRO A 19 -3.88 -9.06 -39.16
N THR A 20 -3.12 -8.00 -38.92
CA THR A 20 -1.66 -8.08 -38.87
C THR A 20 -1.33 -8.98 -37.69
N LEU A 21 -0.95 -10.23 -37.98
CA LEU A 21 -0.24 -11.09 -37.03
C LEU A 21 0.99 -10.29 -36.55
N GLY A 22 1.03 -9.96 -35.25
CA GLY A 22 2.23 -9.37 -34.65
C GLY A 22 3.39 -10.35 -34.85
N PHE A 23 4.45 -9.90 -35.51
CA PHE A 23 5.66 -10.70 -35.61
C PHE A 23 6.34 -10.70 -34.24
N ALA A 24 6.75 -11.87 -33.76
CA ALA A 24 7.58 -11.98 -32.57
C ALA A 24 8.90 -11.24 -32.82
N CYS A 25 9.29 -10.37 -31.88
CA CYS A 25 10.61 -9.75 -31.87
C CYS A 25 11.71 -10.83 -31.81
N GLU A 26 12.59 -10.88 -32.82
CA GLU A 26 13.75 -11.76 -32.92
C GLU A 26 15.04 -10.93 -32.81
N SER A 27 15.91 -11.28 -31.87
CA SER A 27 17.24 -10.68 -31.65
C SER A 27 18.24 -11.79 -31.34
N ASP A 28 19.49 -11.62 -31.78
CA ASP A 28 20.58 -12.54 -31.46
C ASP A 28 21.27 -12.20 -30.12
N GLU A 29 21.09 -10.97 -29.62
CA GLU A 29 21.70 -10.45 -28.38
C GLU A 29 20.66 -9.84 -27.43
N MET A 30 20.93 -9.91 -26.13
CA MET A 30 20.11 -9.26 -25.09
C MET A 30 20.20 -7.73 -25.21
N LYS A 31 19.12 -7.03 -24.87
CA LYS A 31 19.14 -5.56 -24.83
C LYS A 31 20.00 -5.05 -23.68
N ALA A 32 20.92 -4.13 -23.95
CA ALA A 32 21.79 -3.49 -22.95
C ALA A 32 21.53 -1.97 -22.80
N THR A 33 21.92 -1.41 -21.66
CA THR A 33 21.99 0.05 -21.41
C THR A 33 23.19 0.68 -22.13
N GLU A 34 23.28 2.02 -22.18
CA GLU A 34 24.48 2.73 -22.66
C GLU A 34 25.73 2.39 -21.83
N SER A 35 25.54 2.06 -20.55
CA SER A 35 26.59 1.57 -19.66
C SER A 35 26.90 0.07 -19.86
N GLY A 36 26.26 -0.58 -20.83
CA GLY A 36 26.61 -1.93 -21.32
C GLY A 36 26.23 -3.10 -20.41
N PHE A 37 25.22 -2.94 -19.55
CA PHE A 37 24.64 -4.06 -18.80
C PHE A 37 23.20 -4.33 -19.23
N ILE A 38 22.71 -5.54 -18.97
CA ILE A 38 21.39 -5.99 -19.42
C ILE A 38 20.30 -5.04 -18.91
N PHE A 39 19.46 -4.58 -19.83
CA PHE A 39 18.38 -3.66 -19.55
C PHE A 39 17.27 -4.37 -18.77
N LYS A 40 16.90 -3.80 -17.62
CA LYS A 40 15.89 -4.36 -16.70
C LYS A 40 14.67 -3.47 -16.63
N VAL A 41 13.52 -4.10 -16.43
CA VAL A 41 12.26 -3.42 -16.11
C VAL A 41 11.64 -3.99 -14.86
N VAL A 42 10.79 -3.20 -14.21
CA VAL A 42 10.01 -3.57 -13.04
C VAL A 42 8.54 -3.32 -13.34
N ALA A 43 7.66 -4.21 -12.87
CA ALA A 43 6.23 -4.04 -13.02
C ALA A 43 5.77 -2.71 -12.39
N GLY A 44 5.01 -1.91 -13.13
CA GLY A 44 4.41 -0.68 -12.61
C GLY A 44 3.30 -0.96 -11.60
N SER A 45 2.78 -2.19 -11.57
CA SER A 45 1.83 -2.63 -10.56
C SER A 45 1.88 -4.14 -10.30
N ASP A 46 1.20 -4.61 -9.26
CA ASP A 46 1.11 -6.03 -8.89
C ASP A 46 0.19 -6.87 -9.80
N LYS A 47 -0.41 -6.27 -10.84
CA LYS A 47 -1.34 -6.93 -11.77
C LYS A 47 -0.88 -6.96 -13.22
N ILE A 48 0.38 -6.60 -13.50
CA ILE A 48 0.87 -6.56 -14.88
C ILE A 48 1.06 -7.99 -15.40
N ALA A 49 0.31 -8.37 -16.43
CA ALA A 49 0.49 -9.65 -17.12
C ALA A 49 1.44 -9.50 -18.30
N ALA A 50 2.33 -10.48 -18.48
CA ALA A 50 3.03 -10.70 -19.73
C ALA A 50 2.19 -11.66 -20.60
N TYR A 51 2.06 -11.34 -21.88
CA TYR A 51 1.26 -12.13 -22.83
C TYR A 51 2.16 -12.98 -23.74
N THR A 52 1.61 -14.04 -24.31
CA THR A 52 2.36 -14.96 -25.18
C THR A 52 2.81 -14.33 -26.51
N ASP A 53 2.07 -13.33 -27.01
CA ASP A 53 2.44 -12.49 -28.14
C ASP A 53 1.86 -11.06 -28.00
N THR A 54 2.24 -10.14 -28.89
CA THR A 54 1.83 -8.71 -28.84
C THR A 54 0.35 -8.45 -29.17
N SER A 55 -0.37 -9.45 -29.64
CA SER A 55 -1.80 -9.42 -30.02
C SER A 55 -2.69 -10.37 -29.20
N ALA A 56 -2.09 -11.15 -28.30
CA ALA A 56 -2.74 -12.22 -27.56
C ALA A 56 -3.59 -11.69 -26.41
N THR A 57 -4.66 -12.42 -26.09
CA THR A 57 -5.41 -12.29 -24.84
C THR A 57 -5.00 -13.37 -23.82
N GLU A 58 -4.05 -14.24 -24.18
CA GLU A 58 -3.59 -15.34 -23.33
C GLU A 58 -2.37 -14.91 -22.51
N GLU A 59 -2.55 -14.87 -21.20
CA GLU A 59 -1.51 -14.53 -20.23
C GLU A 59 -0.46 -15.66 -20.18
N ALA A 60 0.81 -15.29 -20.35
CA ALA A 60 1.94 -16.19 -20.13
C ALA A 60 2.23 -16.32 -18.62
N TYR A 61 2.39 -15.18 -17.94
CA TYR A 61 2.58 -15.10 -16.49
C TYR A 61 2.32 -13.67 -15.98
N THR A 62 2.10 -13.52 -14.69
CA THR A 62 1.98 -12.21 -14.03
C THR A 62 3.33 -11.77 -13.48
N LEU A 63 3.70 -10.52 -13.72
CA LEU A 63 4.91 -9.93 -13.17
C LEU A 63 4.72 -9.67 -11.67
N GLU A 64 5.73 -10.01 -10.89
CA GLU A 64 5.78 -9.71 -9.47
C GLU A 64 6.29 -8.28 -9.21
N LEU A 65 5.74 -7.66 -8.19
CA LEU A 65 6.08 -6.31 -7.79
C LEU A 65 7.56 -6.21 -7.35
N LEU A 66 8.24 -5.14 -7.78
CA LEU A 66 9.67 -4.87 -7.50
C LEU A 66 10.65 -5.97 -7.99
N GLN A 67 10.19 -6.92 -8.81
CA GLN A 67 11.09 -7.89 -9.45
C GLN A 67 11.74 -7.29 -10.69
N PRO A 68 13.05 -7.50 -10.90
CA PRO A 68 13.67 -7.22 -12.18
C PRO A 68 13.25 -8.28 -13.21
N TYR A 69 12.80 -7.82 -14.38
CA TYR A 69 12.64 -8.61 -15.59
C TYR A 69 13.62 -8.12 -16.65
N PHE A 70 14.23 -9.05 -17.38
CA PHE A 70 15.32 -8.77 -18.31
C PHE A 70 14.77 -8.65 -19.73
N VAL A 71 15.10 -7.56 -20.41
CA VAL A 71 14.59 -7.29 -21.75
C VAL A 71 15.46 -7.99 -22.80
N ILE A 72 14.83 -8.89 -23.56
CA ILE A 72 15.46 -9.56 -24.70
C ILE A 72 15.55 -8.55 -25.86
N CYS A 73 14.42 -7.99 -26.25
CA CYS A 73 14.33 -6.98 -27.30
C CYS A 73 13.06 -6.13 -27.18
N GLU A 74 13.01 -5.05 -27.95
CA GLU A 74 11.90 -4.09 -27.96
C GLU A 74 11.19 -4.14 -29.32
N ASP A 75 9.85 -4.23 -29.30
CA ASP A 75 9.02 -4.11 -30.50
C ASP A 75 7.96 -3.04 -30.30
N SER A 76 8.18 -1.89 -30.95
CA SER A 76 7.26 -0.76 -31.01
C SER A 76 6.85 -0.25 -29.61
N ASP A 77 5.75 -0.78 -29.06
CA ASP A 77 5.18 -0.38 -27.78
C ASP A 77 5.32 -1.47 -26.68
N HIS A 78 6.01 -2.58 -26.97
CA HIS A 78 6.17 -3.71 -26.07
C HIS A 78 7.64 -4.09 -25.85
N TYR A 79 7.93 -4.59 -24.65
CA TYR A 79 9.15 -5.34 -24.37
C TYR A 79 8.87 -6.84 -24.42
N LYS A 80 9.74 -7.59 -25.09
CA LYS A 80 9.88 -9.04 -24.88
C LYS A 80 10.78 -9.23 -23.66
N ILE A 81 10.23 -9.76 -22.58
CA ILE A 81 10.92 -9.93 -21.31
C ILE A 81 11.04 -11.39 -20.92
N THR A 82 12.03 -11.67 -20.07
CA THR A 82 12.19 -12.94 -19.36
C THR A 82 12.35 -12.68 -17.86
N ASP A 83 11.95 -13.65 -17.03
CA ASP A 83 12.22 -13.66 -15.59
C ASP A 83 13.63 -14.19 -15.24
N LEU A 84 14.33 -14.77 -16.21
CA LEU A 84 15.67 -15.34 -16.05
C LEU A 84 16.75 -14.34 -16.47
N GLN A 85 17.68 -14.04 -15.56
CA GLN A 85 18.90 -13.31 -15.90
C GLN A 85 19.77 -14.21 -16.79
N ALA A 86 20.16 -13.73 -17.97
CA ALA A 86 20.92 -14.50 -18.97
C ALA A 86 21.79 -13.59 -19.83
N ASP A 87 22.99 -14.05 -20.21
CA ASP A 87 23.90 -13.31 -21.10
C ASP A 87 23.57 -13.48 -22.59
N THR A 88 22.83 -14.56 -22.93
CA THR A 88 22.43 -14.89 -24.30
C THR A 88 20.92 -15.03 -24.42
N VAL A 89 20.39 -14.80 -25.63
CA VAL A 89 18.96 -14.94 -25.90
C VAL A 89 18.50 -16.39 -25.74
N ASP A 90 19.28 -17.36 -26.22
CA ASP A 90 18.94 -18.80 -26.09
C ASP A 90 18.75 -19.22 -24.63
N GLU A 91 19.58 -18.70 -23.72
CA GLU A 91 19.46 -18.96 -22.30
C GLU A 91 18.26 -18.22 -21.69
N ALA A 92 18.07 -16.95 -22.04
CA ALA A 92 16.92 -16.15 -21.62
C ALA A 92 15.58 -16.81 -21.97
N GLU A 93 15.50 -17.43 -23.15
CA GLU A 93 14.31 -18.12 -23.66
C GLU A 93 14.01 -19.47 -22.98
N SER A 94 14.95 -19.98 -22.16
CA SER A 94 14.68 -21.15 -21.31
C SER A 94 13.87 -20.81 -20.06
N GLY A 95 13.76 -19.51 -19.70
CA GLY A 95 12.93 -18.98 -18.63
C GLY A 95 11.47 -18.74 -19.04
N ASN A 96 10.71 -18.03 -18.21
CA ASN A 96 9.36 -17.60 -18.56
C ASN A 96 9.44 -16.34 -19.42
N VAL A 97 9.05 -16.45 -20.69
CA VAL A 97 9.09 -15.36 -21.67
C VAL A 97 7.69 -14.84 -21.96
N GLY A 98 7.54 -13.53 -22.05
CA GLY A 98 6.31 -12.90 -22.50
C GLY A 98 6.50 -11.45 -22.94
N TYR A 99 5.43 -10.88 -23.47
CA TYR A 99 5.37 -9.51 -23.96
C TYR A 99 4.62 -8.63 -22.96
N VAL A 100 5.20 -7.49 -22.61
CA VAL A 100 4.61 -6.49 -21.72
C VAL A 100 4.63 -5.12 -22.37
N SER A 101 3.59 -4.32 -22.15
CA SER A 101 3.52 -2.96 -22.67
C SER A 101 4.51 -2.04 -21.94
N ILE A 102 5.22 -1.19 -22.68
CA ILE A 102 6.27 -0.30 -22.14
C ILE A 102 5.70 0.69 -21.10
N ASP A 103 4.46 1.14 -21.28
CA ASP A 103 3.78 2.09 -20.38
C ASP A 103 3.33 1.46 -19.04
N GLN A 104 3.36 0.13 -18.93
CA GLN A 104 2.98 -0.62 -17.73
C GLN A 104 4.16 -0.97 -16.83
N VAL A 105 5.38 -0.62 -17.23
CA VAL A 105 6.61 -0.96 -16.51
C VAL A 105 7.50 0.27 -16.30
N TYR A 106 8.39 0.20 -15.31
CA TYR A 106 9.44 1.19 -15.08
C TYR A 106 10.79 0.62 -15.50
N SER A 107 11.61 1.44 -16.15
CA SER A 107 13.00 1.07 -16.43
C SER A 107 13.84 1.12 -15.15
N TRP A 108 14.62 0.06 -14.92
CA TRP A 108 15.59 0.01 -13.85
C TRP A 108 16.99 0.02 -14.46
N THR A 109 17.47 1.23 -14.73
CA THR A 109 18.70 1.48 -15.50
C THR A 109 19.94 1.63 -14.63
N THR A 110 19.93 1.11 -13.41
CA THR A 110 21.10 1.06 -12.54
C THR A 110 21.36 -0.38 -12.08
N ARG A 111 22.55 -0.60 -11.52
CA ARG A 111 22.87 -1.81 -10.77
C ARG A 111 22.58 -1.64 -9.27
N GLU A 112 22.13 -0.47 -8.82
CA GLU A 112 21.95 -0.12 -7.41
C GLU A 112 20.53 -0.45 -6.90
N ALA A 113 20.45 -0.87 -5.64
CA ALA A 113 19.20 -1.09 -4.91
C ALA A 113 19.37 -0.76 -3.41
N LEU A 114 18.27 -0.56 -2.69
CA LEU A 114 18.27 -0.44 -1.23
C LEU A 114 17.68 -1.70 -0.59
N SER A 115 18.51 -2.50 0.09
CA SER A 115 18.08 -3.71 0.80
C SER A 115 17.71 -3.42 2.25
N PHE A 116 16.85 -4.26 2.83
CA PHE A 116 16.52 -4.17 4.25
C PHE A 116 17.67 -4.70 5.11
N SER A 117 18.20 -3.86 5.99
CA SER A 117 19.15 -4.31 7.01
C SER A 117 18.49 -5.23 8.05
N GLU A 118 19.28 -5.94 8.85
CA GLU A 118 18.75 -6.77 9.94
C GLU A 118 17.90 -5.96 10.95
N ILE A 119 18.27 -4.69 11.16
CA ILE A 119 17.59 -3.78 12.08
C ILE A 119 16.18 -3.43 11.56
N ALA A 120 15.95 -3.49 10.25
CA ALA A 120 14.64 -3.25 9.63
C ALA A 120 13.54 -4.26 10.04
N PHE A 121 13.89 -5.30 10.79
CA PHE A 121 12.94 -6.31 11.27
C PHE A 121 12.79 -6.31 12.81
N LEU A 122 13.39 -5.34 13.51
CA LEU A 122 13.25 -5.17 14.97
C LEU A 122 11.98 -4.41 15.35
N GLU A 123 11.44 -4.66 16.54
CA GLU A 123 10.19 -4.04 17.03
C GLU A 123 10.30 -2.53 17.30
N ASP A 124 11.43 -2.07 17.87
CA ASP A 124 11.60 -0.68 18.33
C ASP A 124 12.37 0.20 17.35
N ARG A 125 12.27 -0.06 16.04
CA ARG A 125 13.04 0.66 15.02
C ARG A 125 12.32 1.91 14.49
N PRO A 126 13.04 2.88 13.91
CA PRO A 126 12.43 3.96 13.15
C PRO A 126 11.72 3.46 11.89
N GLU A 127 10.70 4.18 11.42
CA GLU A 127 9.99 3.92 10.16
C GLU A 127 10.82 4.38 8.94
N ILE A 128 10.70 3.64 7.84
CA ILE A 128 11.13 4.04 6.51
C ILE A 128 10.14 5.07 5.98
N VAL A 129 10.67 6.22 5.58
CA VAL A 129 9.91 7.34 5.07
C VAL A 129 10.49 7.82 3.74
N ALA A 130 9.62 8.34 2.88
CA ALA A 130 10.04 8.93 1.60
C ALA A 130 9.22 10.16 1.22
N TRP A 131 9.81 11.01 0.38
CA TRP A 131 9.16 12.15 -0.24
C TRP A 131 8.83 11.81 -1.69
N ASP A 132 7.68 12.24 -2.18
CA ASP A 132 7.28 12.08 -3.58
C ASP A 132 7.58 13.33 -4.44
N ASP A 133 7.86 14.47 -3.79
CA ASP A 133 8.23 15.73 -4.43
C ASP A 133 9.64 16.19 -4.01
N GLU A 134 10.51 16.42 -5.00
CA GLU A 134 11.88 16.87 -4.78
C GLU A 134 11.94 18.27 -4.15
N GLY A 135 11.01 19.16 -4.49
CA GLY A 135 10.96 20.51 -3.94
C GLY A 135 10.57 20.56 -2.46
N VAL A 136 9.70 19.66 -2.01
CA VAL A 136 9.39 19.45 -0.59
C VAL A 136 10.59 18.85 0.14
N LEU A 137 11.26 17.88 -0.48
CA LEU A 137 12.50 17.31 0.05
C LEU A 137 13.58 18.38 0.21
N ASP A 138 13.82 19.23 -0.79
CA ASP A 138 14.85 20.27 -0.72
C ASP A 138 14.60 21.26 0.42
N LYS A 139 13.33 21.65 0.63
CA LYS A 139 12.94 22.47 1.80
C LYS A 139 13.17 21.74 3.13
N PHE A 140 12.89 20.43 3.17
CA PHE A 140 13.28 19.61 4.30
C PHE A 140 14.80 19.56 4.47
N MET A 141 15.57 19.44 3.40
CA MET A 141 17.03 19.43 3.44
C MET A 141 17.58 20.77 3.94
N GLU A 142 16.96 21.91 3.62
CA GLU A 142 17.38 23.21 4.15
C GLU A 142 17.07 23.40 5.64
N THR A 143 15.90 22.96 6.10
CA THR A 143 15.38 23.27 7.45
C THR A 143 15.57 22.13 8.45
N GLY A 144 15.57 20.89 7.98
CA GLY A 144 15.45 19.65 8.73
C GLY A 144 14.19 19.57 9.59
N ASN A 145 13.08 20.19 9.18
CA ASN A 145 11.82 20.18 9.92
C ASN A 145 10.75 19.32 9.22
N ALA A 146 10.67 18.05 9.62
CA ALA A 146 9.70 17.09 9.08
C ALA A 146 8.23 17.42 9.41
N LYS A 147 7.94 18.33 10.35
CA LYS A 147 6.55 18.76 10.62
C LYS A 147 6.04 19.78 9.59
N LEU A 148 6.94 20.58 9.03
CA LEU A 148 6.61 21.58 7.99
C LEU A 148 6.72 21.01 6.58
N HIS A 149 7.58 20.01 6.40
CA HIS A 149 7.88 19.37 5.13
C HIS A 149 7.86 17.84 5.33
N ALA A 150 6.68 17.31 5.62
CA ALA A 150 6.47 15.91 5.96
C ALA A 150 6.71 14.98 4.77
N PRO A 151 7.20 13.75 5.02
CA PRO A 151 7.27 12.71 4.00
C PRO A 151 5.86 12.30 3.56
N ALA A 152 5.71 11.94 2.28
CA ALA A 152 4.47 11.50 1.66
C ALA A 152 4.29 9.98 1.70
N PHE A 153 5.35 9.25 2.08
CA PHE A 153 5.32 7.83 2.34
C PHE A 153 5.79 7.56 3.76
N LYS A 154 5.06 6.69 4.45
CA LYS A 154 5.51 6.00 5.65
C LYS A 154 5.20 4.53 5.46
N GLU A 155 6.17 3.68 5.73
CA GLU A 155 5.94 2.24 5.64
C GLU A 155 4.90 1.78 6.66
N ASN A 156 4.28 0.64 6.38
CA ASN A 156 3.53 -0.12 7.37
C ASN A 156 4.47 -1.14 8.02
N LEU A 157 4.86 -0.90 9.28
CA LEU A 157 5.78 -1.75 10.04
C LEU A 157 5.34 -3.22 10.11
N GLU A 158 4.04 -3.48 10.28
CA GLU A 158 3.52 -4.86 10.34
C GLU A 158 3.64 -5.56 8.98
N ALA A 159 3.31 -4.85 7.90
CA ALA A 159 3.47 -5.38 6.54
C ALA A 159 4.94 -5.64 6.20
N THR A 160 5.86 -4.74 6.58
CA THR A 160 7.30 -4.93 6.38
C THR A 160 7.82 -6.12 7.21
N ARG A 161 7.25 -6.44 8.38
CA ARG A 161 7.64 -7.62 9.19
C ARG A 161 7.18 -8.95 8.62
N MET A 162 6.07 -8.97 7.89
CA MET A 162 5.52 -10.18 7.26
C MET A 162 6.23 -10.54 5.96
N ARG A 163 7.02 -9.61 5.42
CA ARG A 163 7.87 -9.85 4.26
C ARG A 163 9.02 -10.78 4.63
N GLU A 164 9.31 -11.76 3.77
CA GLU A 164 10.52 -12.58 3.92
C GLU A 164 11.77 -11.67 3.96
N ARG A 165 12.83 -12.06 4.68
CA ARG A 165 14.09 -11.29 4.70
C ARG A 165 14.74 -11.17 3.32
N SER A 166 14.43 -12.10 2.43
CA SER A 166 14.73 -12.08 0.99
C SER A 166 13.86 -11.11 0.19
N THR A 167 12.98 -10.33 0.83
CA THR A 167 12.14 -9.38 0.09
C THR A 167 12.98 -8.33 -0.60
N ARG A 168 12.57 -8.12 -1.85
CA ARG A 168 13.39 -7.52 -2.89
C ARG A 168 13.75 -6.08 -2.53
N PRO A 169 15.01 -5.68 -2.76
CA PRO A 169 15.48 -4.34 -2.43
C PRO A 169 14.71 -3.30 -3.26
N TYR A 170 14.57 -2.08 -2.75
CA TYR A 170 13.95 -1.00 -3.52
C TYR A 170 14.84 -0.63 -4.70
N PRO A 171 14.33 -0.66 -5.95
CA PRO A 171 15.11 -0.25 -7.12
C PRO A 171 15.56 1.20 -6.97
N VAL A 172 16.86 1.47 -7.17
CA VAL A 172 17.40 2.82 -7.20
C VAL A 172 17.47 3.30 -8.65
N LEU A 173 16.85 4.42 -8.95
CA LEU A 173 16.90 5.07 -10.26
C LEU A 173 18.09 6.04 -10.39
N GLY A 174 18.61 6.50 -9.25
CA GLY A 174 19.80 7.35 -9.17
C GLY A 174 20.02 7.84 -7.74
N SER A 175 21.19 8.40 -7.46
CA SER A 175 21.52 8.95 -6.14
C SER A 175 22.42 10.19 -6.26
N GLU A 176 22.34 11.08 -5.26
CA GLU A 176 23.16 12.29 -5.20
C GLU A 176 23.44 12.76 -3.76
N GLU A 177 24.53 13.50 -3.55
CA GLU A 177 24.83 14.12 -2.26
C GLU A 177 24.20 15.52 -2.13
N LYS A 178 23.39 15.73 -1.08
CA LYS A 178 22.84 17.04 -0.70
C LYS A 178 23.24 17.43 0.73
N LEU A 179 23.23 18.74 1.03
CA LEU A 179 23.54 19.27 2.36
C LEU A 179 22.28 19.44 3.21
N LEU A 180 22.12 18.61 4.24
CA LEU A 180 21.14 18.79 5.29
C LEU A 180 21.54 19.95 6.22
N ARG A 181 20.63 20.92 6.38
CA ARG A 181 20.77 22.16 7.14
C ARG A 181 22.02 22.95 6.79
N LYS A 182 22.47 22.87 5.53
CA LYS A 182 23.73 23.47 5.03
C LYS A 182 24.98 23.03 5.81
N LYS A 183 24.92 21.87 6.48
CA LYS A 183 25.96 21.41 7.40
C LYS A 183 26.38 19.97 7.16
N ALA A 184 25.43 19.05 7.12
CA ALA A 184 25.72 17.63 7.02
C ALA A 184 25.50 17.16 5.58
N LYS A 185 26.50 16.54 4.97
CA LYS A 185 26.31 15.82 3.71
C LYS A 185 25.44 14.59 3.95
N LYS A 186 24.43 14.42 3.12
CA LYS A 186 23.53 13.26 3.12
C LYS A 186 23.25 12.85 1.70
N ARG A 187 23.29 11.55 1.45
CA ARG A 187 22.89 10.98 0.18
C ARG A 187 21.36 10.90 0.10
N VAL A 188 20.83 11.28 -1.05
CA VAL A 188 19.43 11.14 -1.42
C VAL A 188 19.35 10.09 -2.51
N TYR A 189 18.52 9.07 -2.30
CA TYR A 189 18.26 8.03 -3.27
C TYR A 189 16.90 8.29 -3.93
N ASN A 190 16.87 8.35 -5.26
CA ASN A 190 15.65 8.26 -6.04
C ASN A 190 15.32 6.78 -6.24
N VAL A 191 14.19 6.33 -5.69
CA VAL A 191 13.82 4.93 -5.58
C VAL A 191 12.42 4.66 -6.08
N LEU A 192 12.19 3.43 -6.54
CA LEU A 192 10.86 2.89 -6.80
C LEU A 192 10.29 2.31 -5.51
N LEU A 193 9.17 2.88 -5.06
CA LEU A 193 8.47 2.49 -3.84
C LEU A 193 7.07 1.97 -4.16
N PRO A 194 6.58 0.97 -3.42
CA PRO A 194 5.17 0.61 -3.49
C PRO A 194 4.33 1.77 -2.92
N ALA A 195 3.46 2.32 -3.75
CA ALA A 195 2.46 3.32 -3.41
C ALA A 195 1.08 2.68 -3.36
N ALA A 196 0.35 2.95 -2.27
CA ALA A 196 -1.08 2.76 -2.27
C ALA A 196 -1.73 3.99 -2.96
N ILE A 197 -2.26 3.74 -4.17
CA ILE A 197 -3.34 4.43 -4.91
C ILE A 197 -3.13 5.94 -5.24
N THR A 198 -3.19 6.27 -6.54
CA THR A 198 -3.11 7.66 -7.05
C THR A 198 -4.47 8.38 -7.01
N PRO A 199 -4.50 9.74 -7.03
CA PRO A 199 -5.75 10.51 -7.16
C PRO A 199 -6.56 10.25 -8.45
N ALA A 200 -5.94 9.63 -9.47
CA ALA A 200 -6.59 9.27 -10.72
C ALA A 200 -7.27 7.89 -10.68
N ALA A 201 -6.95 7.08 -9.68
CA ALA A 201 -7.57 5.79 -9.49
C ALA A 201 -9.05 5.96 -9.20
N ARG A 202 -9.88 5.08 -9.75
CA ARG A 202 -11.33 5.12 -9.66
C ARG A 202 -11.89 3.71 -9.64
N ILE A 203 -13.12 3.60 -9.19
CA ILE A 203 -13.91 2.41 -9.50
C ILE A 203 -14.68 2.69 -10.78
N GLU A 204 -14.74 1.73 -11.69
CA GLU A 204 -15.62 1.70 -12.85
C GLU A 204 -16.69 0.64 -12.61
N MET A 205 -17.94 0.97 -12.92
CA MET A 205 -19.12 0.14 -12.67
C MET A 205 -20.09 0.23 -13.85
N ASP A 206 -20.92 -0.81 -13.98
CA ASP A 206 -21.97 -0.86 -14.99
C ASP A 206 -23.10 0.13 -14.68
N ASP A 207 -23.75 0.64 -15.73
CA ASP A 207 -24.87 1.58 -15.62
C ASP A 207 -26.04 1.02 -14.80
N ASP A 208 -26.28 -0.29 -14.90
CA ASP A 208 -27.36 -0.98 -14.17
C ASP A 208 -27.10 -1.00 -12.64
N ASP A 209 -25.86 -0.79 -12.20
CA ASP A 209 -25.45 -0.80 -10.79
C ASP A 209 -25.46 0.57 -10.12
N VAL A 210 -25.60 1.67 -10.88
CA VAL A 210 -25.57 3.05 -10.35
C VAL A 210 -26.61 3.26 -9.24
N ALA A 211 -27.83 2.75 -9.40
CA ALA A 211 -28.87 2.87 -8.38
C ALA A 211 -28.54 2.08 -7.09
N ALA A 212 -27.84 0.95 -7.21
CA ALA A 212 -27.37 0.17 -6.08
C ALA A 212 -26.20 0.88 -5.37
N VAL A 213 -25.31 1.52 -6.11
CA VAL A 213 -24.20 2.34 -5.59
C VAL A 213 -24.72 3.56 -4.84
N GLU A 214 -25.66 4.30 -5.42
CA GLU A 214 -26.29 5.44 -4.77
C GLU A 214 -26.93 5.05 -3.44
N LYS A 215 -27.78 4.01 -3.47
CA LYS A 215 -28.41 3.47 -2.26
C LYS A 215 -27.36 3.02 -1.25
N THR A 216 -26.30 2.35 -1.69
CA THR A 216 -25.28 1.80 -0.80
C THR A 216 -24.46 2.88 -0.14
N LEU A 217 -24.01 3.92 -0.85
CA LEU A 217 -23.16 4.98 -0.31
C LEU A 217 -23.93 6.02 0.51
N LYS A 218 -25.16 6.38 0.08
CA LYS A 218 -26.00 7.39 0.77
C LYS A 218 -26.87 6.84 1.89
N SER A 219 -26.80 5.56 2.23
CA SER A 219 -27.60 5.01 3.33
C SER A 219 -26.81 4.79 4.62
N ALA A 220 -27.51 4.88 5.74
CA ALA A 220 -27.02 4.55 7.06
C ALA A 220 -28.01 3.61 7.77
N SER A 221 -27.50 2.56 8.38
CA SER A 221 -28.25 1.61 9.19
C SER A 221 -27.76 1.71 10.63
N ILE A 222 -28.67 2.04 11.54
CA ILE A 222 -28.38 2.12 12.97
C ILE A 222 -28.99 0.90 13.65
N LEU A 223 -28.18 0.10 14.33
CA LEU A 223 -28.69 -0.98 15.18
C LEU A 223 -28.52 -0.59 16.63
N VAL A 224 -29.64 -0.41 17.32
CA VAL A 224 -29.63 -0.11 18.75
C VAL A 224 -29.63 -1.42 19.54
N VAL A 225 -28.48 -1.76 20.12
CA VAL A 225 -28.30 -2.88 21.03
C VAL A 225 -28.71 -2.41 22.41
N PHE A 226 -29.90 -2.83 22.83
CA PHE A 226 -30.63 -2.19 23.91
C PHE A 226 -30.92 -3.18 25.04
N ASP A 227 -30.42 -2.88 26.24
CA ASP A 227 -30.78 -3.58 27.46
C ASP A 227 -32.30 -3.49 27.68
N ALA A 228 -32.97 -4.64 27.68
CA ALA A 228 -34.43 -4.74 27.75
C ALA A 228 -34.94 -5.24 29.12
N THR A 229 -34.15 -5.06 30.17
CA THR A 229 -34.55 -5.29 31.57
C THR A 229 -35.57 -4.26 32.06
N ALA A 230 -36.25 -4.54 33.17
CA ALA A 230 -37.32 -3.70 33.69
C ALA A 230 -36.87 -2.25 34.01
N SER A 231 -35.61 -2.04 34.40
CA SER A 231 -35.02 -0.72 34.68
C SER A 231 -34.97 0.20 33.46
N MET A 232 -34.99 -0.36 32.26
CA MET A 232 -34.78 0.37 31.01
C MET A 232 -36.03 0.98 30.40
N GLY A 233 -37.23 0.60 30.87
CA GLY A 233 -38.51 1.08 30.33
C GLY A 233 -38.66 2.62 30.28
N PRO A 234 -38.33 3.37 31.35
CA PRO A 234 -38.37 4.84 31.32
C PRO A 234 -37.39 5.45 30.31
N PHE A 235 -36.16 4.92 30.21
CA PHE A 235 -35.16 5.40 29.26
C PHE A 235 -35.58 5.12 27.81
N ALA A 236 -36.11 3.93 27.54
CA ALA A 236 -36.66 3.55 26.24
C ALA A 236 -37.81 4.46 25.80
N THR A 237 -38.71 4.82 26.73
CA THR A 237 -39.84 5.72 26.45
C THR A 237 -39.37 7.13 26.08
N GLU A 238 -38.39 7.68 26.79
CA GLU A 238 -37.84 9.00 26.48
C GLU A 238 -37.00 8.98 25.20
N THR A 239 -36.25 7.91 24.94
CA THR A 239 -35.51 7.72 23.69
C THR A 239 -36.46 7.65 22.49
N ALA A 240 -37.56 6.90 22.58
CA ALA A 240 -38.58 6.83 21.53
C ALA A 240 -39.16 8.22 21.18
N LYS A 241 -39.47 9.04 22.19
CA LYS A 241 -39.93 10.42 21.98
C LYS A 241 -38.86 11.30 21.34
N ALA A 242 -37.61 11.16 21.78
CA ALA A 242 -36.49 11.92 21.24
C ALA A 242 -36.25 11.56 19.76
N ILE A 243 -36.28 10.28 19.39
CA ILE A 243 -36.18 9.83 17.99
C ILE A 243 -37.31 10.44 17.17
N ALA A 244 -38.57 10.34 17.62
CA ALA A 244 -39.71 10.90 16.90
C ALA A 244 -39.59 12.42 16.67
N GLY A 245 -39.06 13.15 17.67
CA GLY A 245 -38.78 14.57 17.56
C GLY A 245 -37.68 14.89 16.55
N ALA A 246 -36.55 14.18 16.62
CA ALA A 246 -35.40 14.41 15.76
C ALA A 246 -35.70 14.08 14.29
N VAL A 247 -36.42 13.00 14.01
CA VAL A 247 -36.83 12.59 12.66
C VAL A 247 -37.58 13.70 11.91
N SER A 248 -38.39 14.49 12.62
CA SER A 248 -39.12 15.62 12.03
C SER A 248 -38.23 16.81 11.66
N SER A 249 -37.03 16.89 12.24
CA SER A 249 -36.08 17.99 12.06
C SER A 249 -34.89 17.62 11.18
N LEU A 250 -34.73 16.34 10.84
CA LEU A 250 -33.70 15.85 9.93
C LEU A 250 -33.91 16.37 8.51
N GLU A 251 -32.80 16.57 7.79
CA GLU A 251 -32.86 16.81 6.36
C GLU A 251 -33.53 15.61 5.65
N PRO A 252 -34.41 15.86 4.65
CA PRO A 252 -35.14 14.79 3.98
C PRO A 252 -34.22 13.67 3.44
N GLU A 253 -33.06 14.03 2.91
CA GLU A 253 -32.10 13.07 2.36
C GLU A 253 -31.52 12.13 3.43
N VAL A 254 -31.18 12.65 4.62
CA VAL A 254 -30.71 11.82 5.74
C VAL A 254 -31.84 10.93 6.25
N ARG A 255 -33.04 11.50 6.40
CA ARG A 255 -34.22 10.79 6.90
C ARG A 255 -34.62 9.62 6.00
N ASP A 256 -34.65 9.84 4.69
CA ASP A 256 -35.18 8.89 3.73
C ASP A 256 -34.16 7.78 3.38
N ASN A 257 -32.87 8.01 3.63
CA ASN A 257 -31.81 7.01 3.43
C ASN A 257 -31.30 6.38 4.74
N SER A 258 -31.88 6.71 5.88
CA SER A 258 -31.49 6.11 7.16
C SER A 258 -32.52 5.12 7.66
N GLU A 259 -32.07 3.96 8.11
CA GLU A 259 -32.89 2.93 8.74
C GLU A 259 -32.39 2.66 10.16
N MET A 260 -33.30 2.17 11.01
CA MET A 260 -32.97 1.79 12.38
C MET A 260 -33.59 0.44 12.73
N GLY A 261 -32.79 -0.45 13.30
CA GLY A 261 -33.21 -1.72 13.90
C GLY A 261 -32.91 -1.75 15.39
N PHE A 262 -33.37 -2.81 16.07
CA PHE A 262 -33.11 -3.02 17.49
C PHE A 262 -32.63 -4.45 17.75
N LEU A 263 -31.71 -4.60 18.68
CA LEU A 263 -31.36 -5.88 19.26
C LEU A 263 -31.56 -5.78 20.77
N PHE A 264 -32.68 -6.31 21.24
CA PHE A 264 -32.98 -6.31 22.66
C PHE A 264 -32.29 -7.50 23.32
N TYR A 265 -31.51 -7.26 24.36
CA TYR A 265 -30.87 -8.31 25.14
C TYR A 265 -31.27 -8.22 26.62
N ARG A 266 -31.21 -9.36 27.30
CA ARG A 266 -31.53 -9.52 28.72
C ARG A 266 -30.56 -10.50 29.37
N ASP A 267 -30.83 -10.84 30.63
CA ASP A 267 -30.05 -11.77 31.43
C ASP A 267 -30.09 -13.22 30.91
N GLU A 268 -29.06 -13.99 31.26
CA GLU A 268 -28.90 -15.40 30.89
C GLU A 268 -30.01 -16.32 31.42
N GLY A 269 -30.69 -15.89 32.50
CA GLY A 269 -31.79 -16.61 33.14
C GLY A 269 -33.17 -16.30 32.58
N ASP A 270 -33.30 -15.28 31.72
CA ASP A 270 -34.58 -14.87 31.16
C ASP A 270 -35.06 -15.81 30.05
N ALA A 271 -36.38 -15.87 29.86
CA ALA A 271 -37.01 -16.75 28.87
C ALA A 271 -36.76 -16.28 27.42
N GLU A 272 -36.71 -14.96 27.20
CA GLU A 272 -36.35 -14.34 25.93
C GLU A 272 -35.11 -13.49 26.13
N LYS A 273 -33.96 -14.05 25.78
CA LYS A 273 -32.63 -13.50 26.09
C LYS A 273 -32.13 -12.52 25.05
N LEU A 274 -32.52 -12.73 23.80
CA LEU A 274 -32.06 -11.95 22.66
C LEU A 274 -33.18 -11.86 21.62
N VAL A 275 -33.60 -10.64 21.27
CA VAL A 275 -34.71 -10.37 20.34
C VAL A 275 -34.25 -9.40 19.26
N PRO A 276 -33.89 -9.89 18.06
CA PRO A 276 -33.58 -9.02 16.93
C PRO A 276 -34.88 -8.49 16.30
N VAL A 277 -34.97 -7.17 16.16
CA VAL A 277 -36.02 -6.48 15.41
C VAL A 277 -35.40 -5.95 14.12
N PRO A 278 -35.94 -6.34 12.94
CA PRO A 278 -35.43 -5.88 11.65
C PRO A 278 -35.41 -4.36 11.52
N LYS A 279 -34.53 -3.87 10.64
CA LYS A 279 -34.44 -2.43 10.36
C LYS A 279 -35.73 -1.93 9.72
N MET A 280 -36.05 -0.68 10.01
CA MET A 280 -37.22 0.03 9.48
C MET A 280 -36.91 1.53 9.33
N PRO A 281 -37.74 2.29 8.59
CA PRO A 281 -37.59 3.75 8.52
C PRO A 281 -37.53 4.38 9.91
N LEU A 282 -36.75 5.45 10.08
CA LEU A 282 -36.55 6.09 11.40
C LEU A 282 -37.87 6.48 12.09
N SER A 283 -38.89 6.86 11.32
CA SER A 283 -40.22 7.20 11.86
C SER A 283 -40.92 6.01 12.52
N ASP A 284 -40.71 4.81 11.97
CA ASP A 284 -41.33 3.57 12.46
C ASP A 284 -40.53 3.01 13.64
N ALA A 285 -39.21 3.20 13.64
CA ALA A 285 -38.32 2.78 14.71
C ALA A 285 -38.68 3.43 16.06
N ALA A 286 -39.04 4.73 16.05
CA ALA A 286 -39.53 5.42 17.25
C ALA A 286 -40.77 4.73 17.85
N ASN A 287 -41.71 4.32 17.00
CA ASN A 287 -42.91 3.61 17.42
C ASN A 287 -42.60 2.19 17.91
N ALA A 288 -41.65 1.50 17.26
CA ALA A 288 -41.22 0.17 17.66
C ALA A 288 -40.56 0.18 19.04
N LEU A 289 -39.65 1.11 19.32
CA LEU A 289 -39.03 1.27 20.64
C LEU A 289 -40.06 1.63 21.72
N GLY A 290 -40.99 2.53 21.40
CA GLY A 290 -42.06 2.92 22.33
C GLY A 290 -42.95 1.73 22.73
N LYS A 291 -43.24 0.82 21.79
CA LYS A 291 -43.97 -0.42 22.09
C LYS A 291 -43.11 -1.43 22.85
N ALA A 292 -41.84 -1.58 22.48
CA ALA A 292 -40.92 -2.49 23.16
C ALA A 292 -40.75 -2.14 24.64
N ALA A 293 -40.76 -0.84 24.98
CA ALA A 293 -40.71 -0.35 26.35
C ALA A 293 -41.81 -0.92 27.26
N GLU A 294 -42.98 -1.28 26.71
CA GLU A 294 -44.10 -1.87 27.48
C GLU A 294 -43.83 -3.33 27.89
N PHE A 295 -42.91 -4.02 27.21
CA PHE A 295 -42.59 -5.43 27.41
C PHE A 295 -41.19 -5.64 28.01
N MET A 296 -40.48 -4.56 28.37
CA MET A 296 -39.23 -4.64 29.12
C MET A 296 -39.49 -5.21 30.50
N SER A 297 -38.82 -6.32 30.80
CA SER A 297 -39.09 -7.18 31.94
C SER A 297 -37.86 -8.05 32.20
N GLY A 298 -37.83 -8.73 33.35
CA GLY A 298 -36.64 -9.47 33.76
C GLY A 298 -35.57 -8.56 34.36
N GLY A 299 -34.35 -9.11 34.49
CA GLY A 299 -33.20 -8.51 35.17
C GLY A 299 -32.97 -9.02 36.60
N GLY A 300 -31.73 -8.89 37.08
CA GLY A 300 -31.28 -9.30 38.41
C GLY A 300 -30.01 -8.57 38.90
N ASP A 301 -29.37 -9.11 39.93
CA ASP A 301 -28.07 -8.62 40.47
C ASP A 301 -26.80 -8.98 39.65
N PRO A 302 -26.76 -9.94 38.69
CA PRO A 302 -25.54 -10.17 37.92
C PRO A 302 -25.36 -9.08 36.85
N ALA A 303 -24.11 -8.85 36.47
CA ALA A 303 -23.79 -7.94 35.38
C ALA A 303 -24.35 -8.46 34.03
N GLU A 304 -24.71 -7.54 33.15
CA GLU A 304 -25.42 -7.82 31.90
C GLU A 304 -24.48 -8.31 30.77
N PRO A 305 -24.90 -9.26 29.94
CA PRO A 305 -24.10 -9.84 28.86
C PRO A 305 -24.09 -8.99 27.57
N ILE A 306 -23.84 -7.68 27.66
CA ILE A 306 -23.83 -6.77 26.49
C ILE A 306 -22.88 -7.23 25.37
N LEU A 307 -21.75 -7.84 25.73
CA LEU A 307 -20.75 -8.31 24.78
C LEU A 307 -21.28 -9.42 23.86
N ASP A 308 -22.14 -10.31 24.36
CA ASP A 308 -22.82 -11.31 23.52
C ASP A 308 -23.74 -10.64 22.49
N ALA A 309 -24.48 -9.63 22.94
CA ALA A 309 -25.41 -8.89 22.10
C ALA A 309 -24.68 -8.08 21.03
N ILE A 310 -23.55 -7.44 21.36
CA ILE A 310 -22.73 -6.73 20.38
C ILE A 310 -22.09 -7.71 19.38
N TYR A 311 -21.59 -8.85 19.84
CA TYR A 311 -21.08 -9.87 18.92
C TYR A 311 -22.17 -10.34 17.95
N TYR A 312 -23.38 -10.60 18.47
CA TYR A 312 -24.52 -10.98 17.63
C TYR A 312 -24.88 -9.86 16.65
N ALA A 313 -24.92 -8.61 17.11
CA ALA A 313 -25.16 -7.44 16.28
C ALA A 313 -24.15 -7.38 15.12
N ALA A 314 -22.86 -7.62 15.37
CA ALA A 314 -21.83 -7.54 14.35
C ALA A 314 -21.81 -8.73 13.37
N ASN A 315 -22.14 -9.94 13.84
CA ASN A 315 -21.86 -11.18 13.11
C ASN A 315 -23.09 -11.96 12.64
N ILE A 316 -24.23 -11.78 13.30
CA ILE A 316 -25.42 -12.64 13.11
C ILE A 316 -26.63 -11.82 12.66
N TYR A 317 -26.76 -10.57 13.12
CA TYR A 317 -27.85 -9.70 12.72
C TYR A 317 -27.87 -9.46 11.20
N ASN A 318 -29.05 -9.55 10.59
CA ASN A 318 -29.20 -9.25 9.18
C ASN A 318 -29.22 -7.73 8.95
N TRP A 319 -28.05 -7.16 8.65
CA TRP A 319 -27.89 -5.75 8.32
C TRP A 319 -28.46 -5.36 6.95
N ASP A 320 -28.83 -6.33 6.13
CA ASP A 320 -28.82 -6.19 4.68
C ASP A 320 -27.46 -5.67 4.18
N GLN A 321 -27.14 -5.87 2.91
CA GLN A 321 -25.78 -5.60 2.45
C GLN A 321 -25.50 -4.13 2.05
N ALA A 322 -26.35 -3.19 2.45
CA ALA A 322 -26.26 -1.77 2.03
C ALA A 322 -26.10 -0.82 3.22
N GLY A 323 -25.36 0.28 3.01
CA GLY A 323 -25.30 1.40 3.95
C GLY A 323 -24.24 1.32 5.04
N LYS A 324 -23.96 2.47 5.68
CA LYS A 324 -23.04 2.57 6.81
C LYS A 324 -23.66 1.88 8.02
N ARG A 325 -22.99 0.89 8.60
CA ARG A 325 -23.47 0.20 9.81
C ARG A 325 -22.97 0.93 11.04
N ILE A 326 -23.87 1.22 11.98
CA ILE A 326 -23.56 1.88 13.25
C ILE A 326 -24.24 1.10 14.35
N ILE A 327 -23.47 0.70 15.37
CA ILE A 327 -24.03 0.07 16.57
C ILE A 327 -24.18 1.13 17.66
N VAL A 328 -25.32 1.12 18.32
CA VAL A 328 -25.57 1.93 19.51
C VAL A 328 -25.70 0.98 20.69
N ALA A 329 -24.70 0.95 21.57
CA ALA A 329 -24.66 0.07 22.72
C ALA A 329 -25.26 0.79 23.94
N VAL A 330 -26.42 0.32 24.41
CA VAL A 330 -27.13 0.92 25.54
C VAL A 330 -27.14 -0.03 26.72
N LEU A 331 -26.63 0.44 27.86
CA LEU A 331 -26.55 -0.32 29.11
C LEU A 331 -26.70 0.58 30.34
N ASN A 332 -27.35 0.09 31.39
CA ASN A 332 -27.64 0.86 32.59
C ASN A 332 -26.70 0.61 33.77
N ASP A 333 -26.52 -0.65 34.20
CA ASP A 333 -25.91 -0.98 35.49
C ASP A 333 -24.45 -1.48 35.40
N ASP A 334 -24.22 -2.73 34.99
CA ASP A 334 -22.87 -3.29 34.84
C ASP A 334 -22.78 -4.27 33.68
N ALA A 335 -21.57 -4.49 33.16
CA ALA A 335 -21.30 -5.42 32.07
C ALA A 335 -20.56 -6.67 32.59
N LYS A 336 -20.86 -7.84 32.02
CA LYS A 336 -19.94 -8.98 32.16
C LYS A 336 -18.61 -8.64 31.47
N ALA A 337 -17.51 -9.06 32.07
CA ALA A 337 -16.17 -8.79 31.54
C ALA A 337 -15.91 -9.48 30.19
N ASN A 338 -16.53 -10.64 29.98
CA ASN A 338 -16.39 -11.46 28.78
C ASN A 338 -17.76 -11.96 28.30
N THR A 339 -17.82 -12.39 27.03
CA THR A 339 -18.97 -13.10 26.51
C THR A 339 -19.24 -14.40 27.25
N ILE A 340 -20.53 -14.74 27.41
CA ILE A 340 -20.99 -15.99 27.99
C ILE A 340 -21.34 -17.02 26.92
N GLY A 341 -21.70 -16.57 25.71
CA GLY A 341 -22.01 -17.42 24.55
C GLY A 341 -23.38 -18.09 24.59
N THR A 342 -24.19 -17.83 25.62
CA THR A 342 -25.47 -18.51 25.88
C THR A 342 -26.70 -17.63 25.65
N LEU A 343 -26.52 -16.37 25.22
CA LEU A 343 -27.66 -15.53 24.82
C LEU A 343 -28.30 -15.98 23.52
N ASP A 344 -27.50 -16.48 22.58
CA ASP A 344 -27.99 -17.06 21.33
C ASP A 344 -28.24 -18.56 21.52
N GLU A 345 -29.50 -18.99 21.41
CA GLU A 345 -29.86 -20.40 21.63
C GLU A 345 -29.27 -21.35 20.58
N GLU A 346 -28.92 -20.82 19.40
CA GLU A 346 -28.22 -21.56 18.35
C GLU A 346 -26.71 -21.73 18.63
N GLY A 347 -26.19 -21.11 19.70
CA GLY A 347 -24.80 -21.25 20.14
C GLY A 347 -23.79 -20.64 19.17
N ARG A 348 -24.19 -19.61 18.40
CA ARG A 348 -23.33 -18.95 17.40
C ARG A 348 -22.45 -17.87 18.01
N VAL A 349 -22.72 -17.44 19.25
CA VAL A 349 -21.89 -16.49 20.00
C VAL A 349 -20.80 -17.25 20.76
N PRO A 350 -19.50 -17.00 20.51
CA PRO A 350 -18.43 -17.62 21.26
C PRO A 350 -18.38 -17.13 22.71
N ALA A 351 -18.10 -18.03 23.65
CA ALA A 351 -17.87 -17.68 25.05
C ALA A 351 -16.40 -17.28 25.30
N GLY A 352 -16.18 -16.35 26.23
CA GLY A 352 -14.85 -15.95 26.71
C GLY A 352 -14.15 -14.84 25.93
N LEU A 353 -14.83 -14.16 25.02
CA LEU A 353 -14.30 -12.98 24.32
C LEU A 353 -14.43 -11.75 25.20
N ASP A 354 -13.35 -10.98 25.35
CA ASP A 354 -13.37 -9.70 26.08
C ASP A 354 -13.78 -8.53 25.16
N ALA A 355 -13.94 -7.35 25.75
CA ALA A 355 -14.32 -6.14 25.02
C ALA A 355 -13.29 -5.78 23.93
N VAL A 356 -11.99 -5.96 24.17
CA VAL A 356 -10.93 -5.66 23.18
C VAL A 356 -11.05 -6.58 21.97
N SER A 357 -11.28 -7.87 22.18
CA SER A 357 -11.44 -8.85 21.10
C SER A 357 -12.64 -8.53 20.22
N ILE A 358 -13.77 -8.14 20.83
CA ILE A 358 -14.97 -7.73 20.10
C ILE A 358 -14.77 -6.39 19.39
N SER A 359 -14.12 -5.42 20.05
CA SER A 359 -13.78 -4.13 19.44
C SER A 359 -12.91 -4.30 18.21
N ARG A 360 -11.93 -5.22 18.22
CA ARG A 360 -11.10 -5.52 17.07
C ARG A 360 -11.91 -6.08 15.89
N ASP A 361 -12.82 -7.03 16.15
CA ASP A 361 -13.73 -7.55 15.12
C ASP A 361 -14.62 -6.44 14.53
N LEU A 362 -15.15 -5.56 15.36
CA LEU A 362 -15.94 -4.40 14.93
C LEU A 362 -15.11 -3.38 14.12
N PHE A 363 -13.87 -3.13 14.53
CA PHE A 363 -12.92 -2.27 13.81
C PHE A 363 -12.61 -2.84 12.43
N GLU A 364 -12.30 -4.14 12.33
CA GLU A 364 -12.06 -4.84 11.07
C GLU A 364 -13.30 -4.82 10.14
N LYS A 365 -14.51 -4.79 10.71
CA LYS A 365 -15.79 -4.63 9.97
C LYS A 365 -16.20 -3.17 9.73
N ASN A 366 -15.40 -2.19 10.16
CA ASN A 366 -15.70 -0.76 10.08
C ASN A 366 -17.04 -0.34 10.73
N ILE A 367 -17.43 -0.97 11.85
CA ILE A 367 -18.67 -0.67 12.58
C ILE A 367 -18.36 0.13 13.84
N PRO A 368 -18.54 1.47 13.84
CA PRO A 368 -18.36 2.27 15.04
C PRO A 368 -19.43 1.95 16.08
N VAL A 369 -19.04 1.99 17.35
CA VAL A 369 -19.94 1.82 18.50
C VAL A 369 -20.16 3.16 19.20
N LEU A 370 -21.40 3.62 19.19
CA LEU A 370 -21.86 4.73 20.03
C LEU A 370 -22.36 4.13 21.34
N ALA A 371 -21.60 4.29 22.41
CA ALA A 371 -21.91 3.67 23.69
C ALA A 371 -22.64 4.66 24.63
N VAL A 372 -23.66 4.18 25.33
CA VAL A 372 -24.46 5.02 26.22
C VAL A 372 -24.68 4.33 27.56
N GLN A 373 -24.28 5.04 28.61
CA GLN A 373 -24.70 4.75 29.96
C GLN A 373 -26.12 5.32 30.17
N ALA A 374 -27.10 4.43 30.29
CA ALA A 374 -28.52 4.77 30.32
C ALA A 374 -29.07 5.15 31.70
N GLY A 375 -28.25 5.08 32.76
CA GLY A 375 -28.65 5.48 34.10
C GLY A 375 -27.50 5.80 35.04
N PRO A 376 -27.83 6.23 36.27
CA PRO A 376 -26.86 6.81 37.21
C PRO A 376 -25.92 5.81 37.86
N ASN A 377 -26.23 4.52 37.77
CA ASN A 377 -25.43 3.47 38.36
C ASN A 377 -24.29 3.11 37.41
N GLY A 378 -23.14 2.74 37.99
CA GLY A 378 -21.96 2.35 37.22
C GLY A 378 -21.22 1.25 37.94
N GLY A 379 -21.48 0.01 37.53
CA GLY A 379 -20.74 -1.15 38.00
C GLY A 379 -19.29 -1.14 37.52
N ALA A 380 -18.52 -2.13 37.99
CA ALA A 380 -17.06 -2.11 37.87
C ALA A 380 -16.58 -2.18 36.41
N ASN A 381 -17.36 -2.84 35.54
CA ASN A 381 -17.01 -3.06 34.14
C ASN A 381 -17.80 -2.20 33.17
N LEU A 382 -18.87 -1.52 33.61
CA LEU A 382 -19.72 -0.70 32.74
C LEU A 382 -18.90 0.25 31.85
N MET A 383 -18.24 1.23 32.47
CA MET A 383 -17.49 2.24 31.73
C MET A 383 -16.24 1.66 31.04
N PRO A 384 -15.45 0.78 31.66
CA PRO A 384 -14.35 0.11 30.95
C PRO A 384 -14.80 -0.58 29.66
N VAL A 385 -15.89 -1.36 29.69
CA VAL A 385 -16.40 -2.06 28.51
C VAL A 385 -16.94 -1.08 27.47
N LEU A 386 -17.80 -0.14 27.86
CA LEU A 386 -18.38 0.84 26.94
C LEU A 386 -17.32 1.74 26.30
N GLN A 387 -16.32 2.17 27.07
CA GLN A 387 -15.20 2.99 26.58
C GLN A 387 -14.30 2.22 25.63
N THR A 388 -13.93 0.98 25.96
CA THR A 388 -13.14 0.13 25.06
C THR A 388 -13.88 -0.14 23.74
N LEU A 389 -15.19 -0.33 23.77
CA LEU A 389 -15.99 -0.50 22.54
C LEU A 389 -15.99 0.75 21.67
N ALA A 390 -16.13 1.93 22.26
CA ALA A 390 -16.14 3.18 21.51
C ALA A 390 -14.75 3.58 21.00
N ASP A 391 -13.74 3.62 21.88
CA ASP A 391 -12.40 4.15 21.56
C ASP A 391 -11.72 3.33 20.45
N GLU A 392 -11.80 2.00 20.53
CA GLU A 392 -11.16 1.10 19.58
C GLU A 392 -11.89 1.05 18.22
N THR A 393 -13.16 1.49 18.16
CA THR A 393 -13.95 1.50 16.91
C THR A 393 -14.11 2.90 16.31
N GLY A 394 -13.48 3.92 16.91
CA GLY A 394 -13.62 5.32 16.51
C GLY A 394 -15.02 5.91 16.79
N GLY A 395 -15.76 5.31 17.73
CA GLY A 395 -17.06 5.77 18.19
C GLY A 395 -16.97 6.78 19.35
N GLU A 396 -18.10 6.96 20.05
CA GLU A 396 -18.20 7.92 21.16
C GLU A 396 -18.94 7.31 22.35
N VAL A 397 -18.60 7.77 23.56
CA VAL A 397 -19.29 7.37 24.80
C VAL A 397 -20.06 8.54 25.39
N LEU A 398 -21.35 8.31 25.66
CA LEU A 398 -22.17 9.18 26.46
C LEU A 398 -22.31 8.60 27.88
N GLY A 399 -21.52 9.14 28.80
CA GLY A 399 -21.63 8.82 30.23
C GLY A 399 -22.80 9.50 30.91
N TRP A 400 -23.26 8.92 32.02
CA TRP A 400 -24.29 9.54 32.85
C TRP A 400 -23.68 10.64 33.73
N GLY A 401 -23.87 11.89 33.33
CA GLY A 401 -23.47 13.06 34.09
C GLY A 401 -24.28 13.24 35.39
N ALA A 402 -23.65 13.88 36.38
CA ALA A 402 -24.31 14.20 37.65
C ALA A 402 -25.53 15.12 37.43
N GLY A 403 -26.71 14.68 37.88
CA GLY A 403 -27.95 15.45 37.80
C GLY A 403 -28.67 15.39 36.44
N LEU A 404 -28.21 14.56 35.51
CA LEU A 404 -28.92 14.30 34.25
C LEU A 404 -30.16 13.43 34.47
N SER A 405 -31.18 13.64 33.64
CA SER A 405 -32.37 12.80 33.57
C SER A 405 -32.30 11.85 32.37
N PRO A 406 -33.12 10.78 32.34
CA PRO A 406 -33.24 9.91 31.16
C PRO A 406 -33.52 10.68 29.88
N ARG A 407 -34.29 11.77 29.97
CA ARG A 407 -34.62 12.65 28.84
C ARG A 407 -33.39 13.39 28.31
N ASP A 408 -32.52 13.88 29.18
CA ASP A 408 -31.32 14.62 28.78
C ASP A 408 -30.35 13.69 28.03
N VAL A 409 -30.12 12.50 28.58
CA VAL A 409 -29.25 11.48 27.97
C VAL A 409 -29.86 10.94 26.68
N SER A 410 -31.17 10.68 26.64
CA SER A 410 -31.89 10.28 25.42
C SER A 410 -31.77 11.32 24.31
N GLY A 411 -31.87 12.62 24.65
CA GLY A 411 -31.70 13.71 23.69
C GLY A 411 -30.29 13.76 23.12
N SER A 412 -29.26 13.64 23.97
CA SER A 412 -27.86 13.57 23.52
C SER A 412 -27.57 12.34 22.67
N LEU A 413 -28.10 11.17 23.06
CA LEU A 413 -27.98 9.94 22.29
C LEU A 413 -28.59 10.10 20.88
N VAL A 414 -29.80 10.64 20.80
CA VAL A 414 -30.44 10.85 19.50
C VAL A 414 -29.67 11.85 18.65
N ASN A 415 -29.18 12.94 19.24
CA ASN A 415 -28.33 13.89 18.51
C ASN A 415 -27.08 13.19 17.95
N LEU A 416 -26.38 12.40 18.78
CA LEU A 416 -25.20 11.64 18.38
C LEU A 416 -25.50 10.67 17.22
N MET A 417 -26.59 9.90 17.33
CA MET A 417 -27.05 9.00 16.26
C MET A 417 -27.35 9.77 14.96
N THR A 418 -28.08 10.89 15.05
CA THR A 418 -28.45 11.68 13.87
C THR A 418 -27.27 12.38 13.23
N THR A 419 -26.28 12.82 14.01
CA THR A 419 -25.04 13.39 13.50
C THR A 419 -24.23 12.33 12.78
N ALA A 420 -24.01 11.17 13.39
CA ALA A 420 -23.27 10.08 12.75
C ALA A 420 -23.93 9.60 11.44
N ALA A 421 -25.27 9.49 11.43
CA ALA A 421 -26.01 9.18 10.20
C ALA A 421 -25.87 10.29 9.17
N GLY A 422 -26.02 11.55 9.56
CA GLY A 422 -25.89 12.71 8.67
C GLY A 422 -24.50 12.80 8.03
N GLU A 423 -23.44 12.59 8.80
CA GLU A 423 -22.06 12.56 8.30
C GLU A 423 -21.84 11.40 7.32
N ALA A 424 -22.38 10.21 7.61
CA ALA A 424 -22.28 9.06 6.72
C ALA A 424 -22.98 9.31 5.38
N VAL A 425 -24.21 9.85 5.41
CA VAL A 425 -24.98 10.20 4.20
C VAL A 425 -24.29 11.31 3.41
N ALA A 426 -23.82 12.36 4.08
CA ALA A 426 -23.14 13.48 3.44
C ALA A 426 -21.83 13.06 2.78
N LYS A 427 -21.04 12.19 3.43
CA LYS A 427 -19.80 11.66 2.88
C LYS A 427 -20.06 10.83 1.61
N GLY A 428 -21.08 9.97 1.61
CA GLY A 428 -21.52 9.24 0.43
C GLY A 428 -22.02 10.17 -0.68
N GLY A 429 -22.76 11.22 -0.32
CA GLY A 429 -23.19 12.26 -1.25
C GLY A 429 -22.04 12.98 -1.93
N ASN A 430 -21.04 13.40 -1.16
CA ASN A 430 -19.83 14.05 -1.68
C ASN A 430 -19.04 13.14 -2.64
N ALA A 431 -18.99 11.83 -2.37
CA ALA A 431 -18.35 10.87 -3.27
C ALA A 431 -19.13 10.74 -4.59
N LEU A 432 -20.46 10.65 -4.53
CA LEU A 432 -21.32 10.55 -5.71
C LEU A 432 -21.33 11.84 -6.55
N GLU A 433 -21.13 13.02 -5.94
CA GLU A 433 -20.95 14.27 -6.71
C GLU A 433 -19.71 14.25 -7.62
N LYS A 434 -18.74 13.36 -7.34
CA LYS A 434 -17.57 13.14 -8.19
C LYS A 434 -17.77 12.04 -9.23
N MET A 435 -18.94 11.41 -9.27
CA MET A 435 -19.25 10.40 -10.26
C MET A 435 -19.19 11.01 -11.67
N SER A 436 -18.56 10.30 -12.59
CA SER A 436 -18.44 10.69 -13.99
C SER A 436 -18.76 9.51 -14.90
N PHE A 437 -19.21 9.81 -16.12
CA PHE A 437 -19.56 8.80 -17.12
C PHE A 437 -18.59 8.89 -18.29
N ASP A 438 -18.06 7.76 -18.73
CA ASP A 438 -17.19 7.70 -19.92
C ASP A 438 -18.01 7.81 -21.23
N LEU A 439 -17.33 7.74 -22.38
CA LEU A 439 -17.98 7.78 -23.70
C LEU A 439 -18.78 6.52 -24.04
N ALA A 440 -18.53 5.40 -23.34
CA ALA A 440 -19.23 4.13 -23.49
C ALA A 440 -20.45 4.01 -22.55
N GLY A 441 -20.57 4.91 -21.56
CA GLY A 441 -21.64 4.96 -20.58
C GLY A 441 -21.24 4.46 -19.19
N HIS A 442 -20.05 3.90 -18.97
CA HIS A 442 -19.70 3.37 -17.65
C HIS A 442 -19.56 4.49 -16.61
N ALA A 443 -20.14 4.25 -15.44
CA ALA A 443 -20.03 5.16 -14.31
C ALA A 443 -18.69 4.94 -13.60
N SER A 444 -18.07 6.02 -13.14
CA SER A 444 -16.82 5.96 -12.40
C SER A 444 -16.79 6.93 -11.23
N ILE A 445 -16.19 6.51 -10.11
CA ILE A 445 -15.99 7.35 -8.92
C ILE A 445 -14.51 7.31 -8.52
N PRO A 446 -13.84 8.47 -8.36
CA PRO A 446 -12.45 8.50 -7.91
C PRO A 446 -12.24 7.86 -6.53
N LEU A 447 -11.16 7.11 -6.37
CA LEU A 447 -10.74 6.53 -5.09
C LEU A 447 -10.28 7.61 -4.09
N GLU A 448 -9.93 8.81 -4.53
CA GLU A 448 -9.64 9.94 -3.61
C GLU A 448 -10.84 10.33 -2.73
N VAL A 449 -12.07 9.99 -3.15
CA VAL A 449 -13.29 10.23 -2.38
C VAL A 449 -13.94 8.94 -1.84
N LEU A 450 -13.32 7.79 -2.08
CA LEU A 450 -13.76 6.48 -1.59
C LEU A 450 -12.69 5.88 -0.68
N ASP A 451 -13.03 5.70 0.59
CA ASP A 451 -12.16 4.99 1.51
C ASP A 451 -12.42 3.47 1.47
N GLY A 452 -11.59 2.70 2.19
CA GLY A 452 -11.69 1.24 2.24
C GLY A 452 -13.07 0.76 2.73
N GLU A 453 -13.69 1.50 3.64
CA GLU A 453 -15.02 1.19 4.19
C GLU A 453 -16.12 1.28 3.13
N MET A 454 -16.10 2.34 2.30
CA MET A 454 -17.05 2.50 1.21
C MET A 454 -16.89 1.41 0.16
N LEU A 455 -15.65 1.01 -0.17
CA LEU A 455 -15.39 -0.08 -1.11
C LEU A 455 -15.91 -1.43 -0.60
N GLU A 456 -15.73 -1.73 0.69
CA GLU A 456 -16.28 -2.95 1.30
C GLU A 456 -17.80 -2.96 1.27
N ARG A 457 -18.45 -1.83 1.53
CA ARG A 457 -19.92 -1.71 1.44
C ARG A 457 -20.43 -1.99 0.04
N LEU A 458 -19.78 -1.46 -0.99
CA LEU A 458 -20.15 -1.72 -2.38
C LEU A 458 -20.04 -3.22 -2.71
N ARG A 459 -18.94 -3.88 -2.31
CA ARG A 459 -18.77 -5.34 -2.51
C ARG A 459 -19.83 -6.14 -1.77
N ALA A 460 -20.10 -5.79 -0.52
CA ALA A 460 -21.11 -6.46 0.28
C ALA A 460 -22.48 -6.39 -0.42
N ALA A 461 -22.84 -5.21 -0.95
CA ALA A 461 -24.09 -4.94 -1.64
C ALA A 461 -24.24 -5.70 -2.97
N GLY A 462 -23.21 -6.40 -3.42
CA GLY A 462 -23.18 -7.12 -4.68
C GLY A 462 -23.03 -6.21 -5.89
N VAL A 463 -22.53 -4.97 -5.70
CA VAL A 463 -22.14 -4.08 -6.80
C VAL A 463 -20.90 -4.67 -7.46
N ASP A 464 -20.99 -4.96 -8.75
CA ASP A 464 -19.83 -5.36 -9.52
C ASP A 464 -19.08 -4.10 -9.95
N PHE A 465 -17.84 -3.96 -9.49
CA PHE A 465 -17.01 -2.84 -9.89
C PHE A 465 -15.57 -3.29 -10.08
N ASN A 466 -14.96 -2.76 -11.13
CA ASN A 466 -13.53 -2.87 -11.33
C ASN A 466 -12.86 -1.66 -10.69
N ILE A 467 -11.78 -1.88 -9.97
CA ILE A 467 -10.86 -0.79 -9.69
C ILE A 467 -10.13 -0.57 -11.00
N ASP A 468 -10.48 0.50 -11.72
CA ASP A 468 -9.61 1.13 -12.71
C ASP A 468 -8.63 1.95 -11.89
N PRO A 469 -7.44 1.46 -11.63
CA PRO A 469 -6.52 2.18 -10.76
C PRO A 469 -6.02 3.52 -11.35
N GLY A 470 -6.63 3.98 -12.44
CA GLY A 470 -5.87 4.48 -13.55
C GLY A 470 -4.82 3.40 -13.85
N ASN A 471 -3.57 3.80 -13.93
CA ASN A 471 -2.54 2.80 -13.88
C ASN A 471 -2.37 2.31 -12.41
N GLY A 472 -2.49 0.99 -12.16
CA GLY A 472 -2.04 0.15 -11.01
C GLY A 472 -2.85 0.03 -9.70
N GLY A 473 -3.37 -1.14 -9.29
CA GLY A 473 -2.58 -2.16 -8.57
C GLY A 473 -1.90 -1.60 -7.31
N VAL A 474 -1.07 -2.35 -6.59
CA VAL A 474 -0.02 -1.68 -5.80
C VAL A 474 0.89 -1.02 -6.82
N LEU A 475 0.73 0.28 -6.99
CA LEU A 475 1.54 1.04 -7.92
C LEU A 475 2.97 1.09 -7.44
N VAL A 476 3.89 1.01 -8.37
CA VAL A 476 5.23 1.49 -8.12
C VAL A 476 5.24 3.00 -8.42
N ARG A 477 5.73 3.81 -7.48
CA ARG A 477 5.97 5.24 -7.70
C ARG A 477 7.42 5.60 -7.44
N ASN A 478 7.88 6.67 -8.08
CA ASN A 478 9.14 7.31 -7.72
C ASN A 478 9.01 7.98 -6.34
N GLY A 479 10.05 7.88 -5.55
CA GLY A 479 10.18 8.61 -4.29
C GLY A 479 11.63 8.82 -3.91
N PHE A 480 11.85 9.71 -2.95
CA PHE A 480 13.17 10.08 -2.48
C PHE A 480 13.34 9.62 -1.04
N VAL A 481 14.35 8.80 -0.81
CA VAL A 481 14.73 8.29 0.51
C VAL A 481 16.07 8.93 0.89
N LEU A 482 16.12 9.51 2.09
CA LEU A 482 17.38 10.00 2.65
C LEU A 482 18.18 8.83 3.22
N GLU A 483 19.50 8.87 3.06
CA GLU A 483 20.42 7.88 3.61
C GLU A 483 20.13 7.53 5.07
N ASN A 484 19.80 6.25 5.28
CA ASN A 484 19.50 5.63 6.56
C ASN A 484 20.07 4.20 6.60
N ASN A 485 21.40 4.10 6.75
CA ASN A 485 22.14 2.83 6.70
C ASN A 485 21.74 1.84 7.80
N ASP A 486 21.09 2.31 8.87
CA ASP A 486 20.55 1.47 9.93
C ASP A 486 19.27 0.75 9.53
N LEU A 487 18.56 1.18 8.48
CA LEU A 487 17.33 0.52 8.01
C LEU A 487 17.50 -0.05 6.61
N LEU A 488 18.09 0.75 5.73
CA LEU A 488 18.27 0.44 4.32
C LEU A 488 19.75 0.49 3.97
N SER A 489 20.27 -0.64 3.50
CA SER A 489 21.66 -0.77 3.09
C SER A 489 21.74 -0.70 1.55
N PRO A 490 22.53 0.22 0.99
CA PRO A 490 22.74 0.26 -0.46
C PRO A 490 23.55 -0.96 -0.93
N GLU A 491 23.05 -1.60 -1.98
CA GLU A 491 23.65 -2.77 -2.63
C GLU A 491 23.80 -2.53 -4.13
N ILE A 492 24.78 -3.20 -4.74
CA ILE A 492 25.01 -3.23 -6.18
C ILE A 492 24.95 -4.67 -6.68
N GLN A 493 24.23 -4.90 -7.77
CA GLN A 493 24.27 -6.14 -8.51
C GLN A 493 25.58 -6.22 -9.31
N ILE A 494 26.44 -7.19 -8.98
CA ILE A 494 27.75 -7.37 -9.62
C ILE A 494 27.91 -8.79 -10.15
N ASP A 495 28.37 -8.92 -11.39
CA ASP A 495 28.74 -10.21 -11.99
C ASP A 495 30.18 -10.60 -11.62
N LYS A 496 30.47 -11.90 -11.72
CA LYS A 496 31.74 -12.47 -11.28
C LYS A 496 32.94 -11.89 -12.06
N GLU A 497 32.78 -11.70 -13.37
CA GLU A 497 33.82 -11.19 -14.25
C GLU A 497 34.18 -9.75 -13.90
N THR A 498 33.19 -8.89 -13.72
CA THR A 498 33.35 -7.50 -13.29
C THR A 498 34.09 -7.42 -11.94
N LEU A 499 33.70 -8.24 -10.96
CA LEU A 499 34.37 -8.27 -9.66
C LEU A 499 35.83 -8.71 -9.78
N ILE A 500 36.13 -9.72 -10.60
CA ILE A 500 37.51 -10.16 -10.90
C ILE A 500 38.30 -9.04 -11.57
N ASN A 501 37.71 -8.32 -12.53
CA ASN A 501 38.36 -7.21 -13.23
C ASN A 501 38.66 -6.05 -12.29
N LEU A 502 37.77 -5.74 -11.34
CA LEU A 502 38.05 -4.79 -10.26
C LEU A 502 39.22 -5.26 -9.39
N ILE A 503 39.20 -6.50 -8.91
CA ILE A 503 40.31 -7.07 -8.11
C ILE A 503 41.64 -6.97 -8.88
N ASN A 504 41.63 -7.26 -10.18
CA ASN A 504 42.80 -7.14 -11.05
C ASN A 504 43.27 -5.70 -11.17
N LEU A 505 42.37 -4.74 -11.41
CA LEU A 505 42.72 -3.32 -11.48
C LEU A 505 43.41 -2.85 -10.18
N TYR A 506 42.82 -3.14 -9.02
CA TYR A 506 43.43 -2.77 -7.73
C TYR A 506 44.78 -3.49 -7.53
N SER A 507 44.89 -4.75 -7.93
CA SER A 507 46.17 -5.49 -7.84
C SER A 507 47.27 -4.88 -8.71
N VAL A 508 46.94 -4.47 -9.93
CA VAL A 508 47.88 -3.80 -10.85
C VAL A 508 48.28 -2.44 -10.30
N LEU A 509 47.32 -1.64 -9.81
CA LEU A 509 47.59 -0.33 -9.19
C LEU A 509 48.44 -0.45 -7.91
N ALA A 510 48.33 -1.56 -7.17
CA ALA A 510 49.14 -1.84 -6.00
C ALA A 510 50.56 -2.34 -6.32
N THR A 511 50.89 -2.59 -7.59
CA THR A 511 52.19 -3.16 -7.94
C THR A 511 53.31 -2.11 -7.86
N VAL A 512 54.42 -2.46 -7.21
CA VAL A 512 55.59 -1.58 -7.01
C VAL A 512 56.82 -2.19 -7.67
N GLY A 513 57.66 -1.37 -8.31
CA GLY A 513 58.96 -1.79 -8.85
C GLY A 513 58.93 -2.35 -10.28
N VAL A 514 57.84 -2.13 -11.01
CA VAL A 514 57.71 -2.43 -12.45
C VAL A 514 58.06 -1.17 -13.26
N ASP A 515 58.50 -1.38 -14.51
CA ASP A 515 58.70 -0.32 -15.48
C ASP A 515 57.42 0.51 -15.70
N GLU A 516 57.56 1.83 -15.87
CA GLU A 516 56.44 2.77 -15.94
C GLU A 516 55.53 2.50 -17.14
N GLU A 517 56.11 2.20 -18.30
CA GLU A 517 55.36 1.96 -19.55
C GLU A 517 54.57 0.65 -19.45
N ALA A 518 55.19 -0.40 -18.91
CA ALA A 518 54.53 -1.67 -18.66
C ALA A 518 53.41 -1.59 -17.61
N MET A 519 53.60 -0.75 -16.58
CA MET A 519 52.58 -0.51 -15.55
C MET A 519 51.37 0.20 -16.16
N LEU A 520 51.59 1.32 -16.87
CA LEU A 520 50.52 2.08 -17.51
C LEU A 520 49.74 1.20 -18.50
N GLN A 521 50.42 0.41 -19.32
CA GLN A 521 49.76 -0.54 -20.23
C GLN A 521 48.87 -1.53 -19.47
N SER A 522 49.37 -2.12 -18.38
CA SER A 522 48.60 -3.10 -17.60
C SER A 522 47.36 -2.46 -16.95
N ILE A 523 47.47 -1.21 -16.48
CA ILE A 523 46.32 -0.47 -15.92
C ILE A 523 45.33 -0.14 -17.04
N SER A 524 45.80 0.31 -18.20
CA SER A 524 44.96 0.57 -19.36
C SER A 524 44.18 -0.67 -19.80
N GLU A 525 44.83 -1.82 -19.86
CA GLU A 525 44.17 -3.10 -20.18
C GLU A 525 43.09 -3.46 -19.15
N ALA A 526 43.36 -3.25 -17.86
CA ALA A 526 42.39 -3.52 -16.79
C ALA A 526 41.20 -2.55 -16.81
N ILE A 527 41.43 -1.26 -17.07
CA ILE A 527 40.36 -0.26 -17.20
C ILE A 527 39.50 -0.56 -18.42
N ALA A 528 40.12 -0.86 -19.57
CA ALA A 528 39.40 -1.22 -20.79
C ALA A 528 38.53 -2.47 -20.59
N ALA A 529 39.01 -3.47 -19.86
CA ALA A 529 38.23 -4.68 -19.53
C ALA A 529 36.98 -4.38 -18.68
N ILE A 530 37.01 -3.34 -17.85
CA ILE A 530 35.84 -2.89 -17.08
C ILE A 530 34.94 -2.04 -17.98
N ALA A 531 35.51 -1.01 -18.63
CA ALA A 531 34.79 -0.01 -19.42
C ALA A 531 34.12 -0.59 -20.69
N GLY A 532 34.62 -1.70 -21.22
CA GLY A 532 34.09 -2.38 -22.40
C GLY A 532 34.53 -1.78 -23.75
N GLU A 533 35.15 -0.59 -23.78
CA GLU A 533 35.65 0.11 -24.98
C GLU A 533 36.84 1.06 -24.66
N ASP A 534 37.31 1.84 -25.65
CA ASP A 534 38.29 2.94 -25.50
C ASP A 534 37.79 3.99 -24.50
N TYR A 535 38.58 4.28 -23.46
CA TYR A 535 38.29 5.27 -22.43
C TYR A 535 39.17 6.52 -22.59
N ASP A 536 38.74 7.66 -22.05
CA ASP A 536 39.56 8.88 -22.04
C ASP A 536 40.62 8.80 -20.93
N PRO A 537 41.93 8.75 -21.23
CA PRO A 537 42.98 8.67 -20.22
C PRO A 537 43.13 9.94 -19.37
N GLU A 538 42.49 11.04 -19.75
CA GLU A 538 42.41 12.27 -18.95
C GLU A 538 41.24 12.28 -17.95
N GLU A 539 40.30 11.33 -18.08
CA GLU A 539 39.21 11.14 -17.13
C GLU A 539 39.70 10.38 -15.88
N PRO A 540 39.26 10.76 -14.65
CA PRO A 540 39.60 10.02 -13.45
C PRO A 540 39.15 8.56 -13.54
N ILE A 541 39.98 7.63 -13.06
CA ILE A 541 39.67 6.19 -13.06
C ILE A 541 38.33 5.92 -12.35
N GLU A 542 38.08 6.63 -11.26
CA GLU A 542 36.79 6.62 -10.55
C GLU A 542 35.62 6.90 -11.50
N ALA A 543 35.65 8.01 -12.23
CA ALA A 543 34.56 8.42 -13.11
C ALA A 543 34.30 7.40 -14.24
N ILE A 544 35.37 6.80 -14.80
CA ILE A 544 35.27 5.76 -15.83
C ILE A 544 34.53 4.54 -15.28
N ILE A 545 34.89 4.10 -14.07
CA ILE A 545 34.31 2.89 -13.46
C ILE A 545 32.90 3.18 -12.94
N GLU A 546 32.67 4.32 -12.30
CA GLU A 546 31.36 4.76 -11.83
C GLU A 546 30.35 4.82 -12.98
N LYS A 547 30.75 5.37 -14.13
CA LYS A 547 29.90 5.45 -15.33
C LYS A 547 29.50 4.07 -15.85
N ARG A 548 30.42 3.10 -15.80
CA ARG A 548 30.21 1.74 -16.31
C ARG A 548 29.39 0.89 -15.35
N LEU A 549 29.68 1.00 -14.05
CA LEU A 549 29.05 0.20 -13.01
C LEU A 549 27.77 0.84 -12.45
N GLY A 550 27.53 2.11 -12.74
CA GLY A 550 26.36 2.86 -12.26
C GLY A 550 26.35 3.00 -10.75
N ILE A 551 27.51 3.24 -10.15
CA ILE A 551 27.71 3.40 -8.70
C ILE A 551 28.45 4.70 -8.40
N GLN A 552 28.50 5.06 -7.11
CA GLN A 552 29.42 6.07 -6.62
C GLN A 552 30.33 5.45 -5.54
N PHE A 553 31.64 5.59 -5.69
CA PHE A 553 32.58 5.15 -4.66
C PHE A 553 32.43 5.99 -3.39
N ARG A 554 32.77 5.38 -2.25
CA ARG A 554 32.75 6.08 -0.96
C ARG A 554 34.09 6.73 -0.63
N SER A 555 35.14 6.36 -1.36
CA SER A 555 36.45 6.92 -1.21
C SER A 555 36.94 7.58 -2.49
N ASP A 556 37.67 8.68 -2.32
CA ASP A 556 38.44 9.31 -3.40
C ASP A 556 39.68 8.48 -3.79
N LEU A 557 39.72 7.18 -3.48
CA LEU A 557 40.91 6.35 -3.71
C LEU A 557 41.23 6.25 -5.19
N LEU A 558 40.21 6.20 -6.06
CA LEU A 558 40.36 6.16 -7.52
C LEU A 558 40.26 7.54 -8.20
N ASN A 559 40.20 8.63 -7.44
CA ASN A 559 39.99 9.99 -7.94
C ASN A 559 41.27 10.62 -8.51
N PHE A 560 41.82 10.04 -9.58
CA PHE A 560 43.00 10.53 -10.28
C PHE A 560 43.05 9.98 -11.71
N ASP A 561 43.73 10.70 -12.60
CA ASP A 561 44.01 10.25 -13.97
C ASP A 561 45.25 9.33 -14.02
N LEU A 562 45.42 8.57 -15.10
CA LEU A 562 46.53 7.62 -15.22
C LEU A 562 47.92 8.27 -15.15
N ASN A 563 48.03 9.53 -15.57
CA ASN A 563 49.28 10.28 -15.59
C ASN A 563 49.71 10.74 -14.19
N PHE A 564 48.84 10.65 -13.19
CA PHE A 564 49.13 11.02 -11.81
C PHE A 564 50.08 10.02 -11.11
N LEU A 565 49.98 8.72 -11.38
CA LEU A 565 50.75 7.69 -10.66
C LEU A 565 52.27 7.83 -10.80
N PRO A 566 52.83 8.12 -12.00
CA PRO A 566 54.26 8.38 -12.14
C PRO A 566 54.73 9.68 -11.47
N ALA A 567 53.83 10.64 -11.27
CA ALA A 567 54.15 11.95 -10.69
C ALA A 567 54.23 11.93 -9.15
N MET A 568 53.76 10.88 -8.48
CA MET A 568 53.78 10.77 -7.02
C MET A 568 55.19 10.57 -6.45
N VAL A 569 55.50 11.20 -5.32
CA VAL A 569 56.77 10.92 -4.62
C VAL A 569 56.76 9.52 -3.99
N PRO A 570 57.93 8.84 -3.82
CA PRO A 570 57.98 7.44 -3.40
C PRO A 570 57.25 7.11 -2.09
N ALA A 571 57.24 8.03 -1.12
CA ALA A 571 56.57 7.84 0.15
C ALA A 571 55.03 7.91 0.02
N GLU A 572 54.52 8.83 -0.80
CA GLU A 572 53.10 8.95 -1.10
C GLU A 572 52.64 7.73 -1.90
N ARG A 573 53.42 7.32 -2.90
CA ARG A 573 53.17 6.10 -3.68
C ARG A 573 53.08 4.86 -2.79
N LEU A 574 54.00 4.68 -1.83
CA LEU A 574 53.97 3.55 -0.90
C LEU A 574 52.73 3.55 0.01
N ALA A 575 52.34 4.71 0.55
CA ALA A 575 51.16 4.84 1.39
C ALA A 575 49.87 4.57 0.60
N TYR A 576 49.84 5.07 -0.63
CA TYR A 576 48.74 4.90 -1.57
C TYR A 576 48.57 3.42 -1.98
N THR A 577 49.66 2.76 -2.39
CA THR A 577 49.67 1.32 -2.69
C THR A 577 49.13 0.46 -1.55
N LYS A 578 49.46 0.77 -0.29
CA LYS A 578 48.93 0.00 0.85
C LYS A 578 47.41 0.08 0.96
N ARG A 579 46.83 1.25 0.73
CA ARG A 579 45.37 1.46 0.76
C ARG A 579 44.68 0.72 -0.38
N ILE A 580 45.26 0.75 -1.58
CA ILE A 580 44.77 -0.04 -2.72
C ILE A 580 44.85 -1.54 -2.44
N GLN A 581 45.95 -2.01 -1.85
CA GLN A 581 46.11 -3.43 -1.54
C GLN A 581 45.10 -3.91 -0.49
N GLU A 582 44.80 -3.08 0.51
CA GLU A 582 43.75 -3.36 1.50
C GLU A 582 42.37 -3.46 0.84
N ALA A 583 42.04 -2.53 -0.04
CA ALA A 583 40.83 -2.57 -0.86
C ALA A 583 40.73 -3.84 -1.72
N ALA A 584 41.81 -4.22 -2.42
CA ALA A 584 41.86 -5.47 -3.21
C ALA A 584 41.58 -6.71 -2.35
N ASN A 585 42.12 -6.74 -1.12
CA ASN A 585 41.92 -7.87 -0.21
C ASN A 585 40.45 -7.98 0.25
N ILE A 586 39.77 -6.85 0.49
CA ILE A 586 38.35 -6.84 0.86
C ILE A 586 37.50 -7.44 -0.28
N LEU A 587 37.73 -6.98 -1.52
CA LEU A 587 37.04 -7.52 -2.70
C LEU A 587 37.31 -9.02 -2.90
N THR A 588 38.56 -9.44 -2.69
CA THR A 588 38.94 -10.86 -2.79
C THR A 588 38.24 -11.72 -1.74
N GLN A 589 38.19 -11.26 -0.48
CA GLN A 589 37.48 -11.95 0.60
C GLN A 589 35.99 -12.07 0.31
N TYR A 590 35.39 -11.03 -0.28
CA TYR A 590 33.99 -11.09 -0.69
C TYR A 590 33.75 -12.13 -1.80
N LEU A 591 34.60 -12.15 -2.83
CA LEU A 591 34.52 -13.15 -3.91
C LEU A 591 34.64 -14.58 -3.37
N GLU A 592 35.61 -14.82 -2.46
CA GLU A 592 35.80 -16.14 -1.84
C GLU A 592 34.62 -16.56 -0.96
N ALA A 593 34.03 -15.62 -0.21
CA ALA A 593 32.89 -15.90 0.68
C ALA A 593 31.60 -16.23 -0.08
N ASN A 594 31.41 -15.67 -1.28
CA ASN A 594 30.19 -15.82 -2.08
C ASN A 594 30.42 -16.67 -3.35
N GLN A 595 31.48 -17.48 -3.38
CA GLN A 595 31.88 -18.23 -4.57
C GLN A 595 30.78 -19.16 -5.08
N THR A 596 30.04 -19.82 -4.19
CA THR A 596 28.93 -20.69 -4.56
C THR A 596 27.79 -19.92 -5.23
N GLU A 597 27.47 -18.73 -4.73
CA GLU A 597 26.42 -17.89 -5.30
C GLU A 597 26.81 -17.39 -6.70
N PHE A 598 28.07 -16.99 -6.89
CA PHE A 598 28.62 -16.65 -8.21
C PHE A 598 28.76 -17.85 -9.16
N ASP A 599 28.70 -19.08 -8.67
CA ASP A 599 28.70 -20.28 -9.51
C ASP A 599 27.28 -20.69 -9.91
N GLU A 600 26.26 -20.22 -9.18
CA GLU A 600 24.84 -20.53 -9.39
C GLU A 600 24.05 -19.39 -10.05
N GLN A 601 24.54 -18.15 -9.94
CA GLN A 601 23.89 -16.93 -10.43
C GLN A 601 24.83 -16.10 -11.30
N ILE A 602 24.28 -15.42 -12.32
CA ILE A 602 25.04 -14.54 -13.21
C ILE A 602 25.58 -13.31 -12.47
N ALA A 603 24.79 -12.77 -11.53
CA ALA A 603 25.18 -11.64 -10.71
C ALA A 603 24.62 -11.76 -9.29
N VAL A 604 25.38 -11.23 -8.34
CA VAL A 604 25.09 -11.29 -6.90
C VAL A 604 24.91 -9.88 -6.35
N TRP A 605 24.01 -9.72 -5.38
CA TRP A 605 23.86 -8.45 -4.66
C TRP A 605 25.01 -8.28 -3.65
N MET A 606 25.81 -7.24 -3.85
CA MET A 606 26.95 -6.90 -3.01
C MET A 606 26.69 -5.59 -2.26
N PRO A 607 26.86 -5.53 -0.93
CA PRO A 607 26.79 -4.27 -0.20
C PRO A 607 27.81 -3.27 -0.73
N ILE A 608 27.40 -2.01 -0.95
CA ILE A 608 28.30 -0.97 -1.47
C ILE A 608 29.47 -0.70 -0.52
N ASP A 609 29.33 -1.02 0.76
CA ASP A 609 30.37 -0.89 1.80
C ASP A 609 31.56 -1.83 1.58
N VAL A 610 31.40 -2.85 0.72
CA VAL A 610 32.49 -3.73 0.28
C VAL A 610 33.35 -3.01 -0.79
N LEU A 611 32.78 -2.04 -1.51
CA LEU A 611 33.51 -1.25 -2.48
C LEU A 611 34.39 -0.20 -1.78
N PRO A 612 35.62 0.05 -2.29
CA PRO A 612 36.62 0.85 -1.59
C PRO A 612 36.32 2.32 -1.36
#